data_AF-A0A957QKB4-F1
#
_entry.id   AF-A0A957QKB4-F1
#
_cell.length_a   1.000
_cell.length_b   1.000
_cell.length_c   1.000
_cell.angle_alpha   90.00
_cell.angle_beta   90.00
_cell.angle_gamma   90.00
#
_symmetry.space_group_name_H-M   'P 1'
#
loop_
_entity.id
_entity.type
_entity.pdbx_description
1 polymer ?
#
loop_
_entity_poly.entity_id
_entity_poly.type
_entity_poly.pdbx_seq_one_letter_code
_entity_poly.pdbx_strand_id
1 'polypeptide(L)'
;FAAVDQMLVFASYARQDTWRPALIGVISVAVYMVVALLLVGPLSYLCLMVADTVKHIVHTVLMIWVLGRAQGGLRGYGIGPALGKALAASLVMGAVAYFLWELLVSWLPAGLLWSKLLLVGLPGLAGLLIYLAAVFLLDMKDAHALRRQFLRR
;
A
#
# COMPACT_ATOMS: atom_id res chain seq x y z
N PHE A 1 1.14 -2.59 -1.37
CA PHE A 1 1.19 -4.06 -1.31
C PHE A 1 1.55 -4.67 -2.66
N ALA A 2 0.71 -4.52 -3.70
CA ALA A 2 0.97 -5.10 -5.03
C ALA A 2 2.35 -4.77 -5.63
N ALA A 3 2.80 -3.51 -5.55
CA ALA A 3 4.12 -3.14 -6.09
C ALA A 3 5.29 -3.88 -5.43
N VAL A 4 5.27 -4.01 -4.10
CA VAL A 4 6.33 -4.71 -3.35
C VAL A 4 6.30 -6.21 -3.64
N ASP A 5 5.10 -6.79 -3.65
CA ASP A 5 4.88 -8.19 -3.96
C ASP A 5 5.40 -8.55 -5.35
N GLN A 6 5.05 -7.76 -6.36
CA GLN A 6 5.47 -7.96 -7.74
C GLN A 6 7.00 -7.88 -7.90
N MET A 7 7.67 -6.96 -7.19
CA MET A 7 9.13 -6.88 -7.17
C MET A 7 9.78 -8.13 -6.55
N LEU A 8 9.21 -8.67 -5.46
CA LEU A 8 9.72 -9.86 -4.78
C LEU A 8 9.54 -11.12 -5.64
N VAL A 9 8.41 -11.24 -6.33
CA VAL A 9 8.14 -12.30 -7.31
C VAL A 9 9.14 -12.24 -8.46
N PHE A 10 9.36 -11.06 -9.07
CA PHE A 10 10.36 -10.91 -10.13
C PHE A 10 11.79 -11.20 -9.66
N ALA A 11 12.15 -10.77 -8.44
CA ALA A 11 13.45 -11.07 -7.85
C ALA A 11 13.67 -12.58 -7.65
N SER A 12 12.61 -13.34 -7.36
CA SER A 12 12.66 -14.79 -7.20
C SER A 12 12.78 -15.50 -8.55
N TYR A 13 12.00 -15.08 -9.55
CA TYR A 13 12.10 -15.60 -10.91
C TYR A 13 13.46 -15.33 -11.56
N ALA A 14 14.05 -14.16 -11.33
CA ALA A 14 15.40 -13.84 -11.81
C ALA A 14 16.48 -14.76 -11.24
N ARG A 15 16.24 -15.36 -10.06
CA ARG A 15 17.13 -16.33 -9.41
C ARG A 15 16.83 -17.78 -9.80
N GLN A 16 15.94 -18.00 -10.78
CA GLN A 16 15.43 -19.32 -11.17
C GLN A 16 14.78 -20.11 -10.01
N ASP A 17 14.41 -19.42 -8.93
CA ASP A 17 13.76 -20.03 -7.78
C ASP A 17 12.24 -19.82 -7.89
N THR A 18 11.59 -20.79 -8.52
CA THR A 18 10.13 -20.76 -8.78
C THR A 18 9.33 -21.42 -7.66
N TRP A 19 9.96 -22.27 -6.85
CA TRP A 19 9.27 -23.08 -5.83
C TRP A 19 8.91 -22.28 -4.59
N ARG A 20 9.85 -21.47 -4.07
CA ARG A 20 9.63 -20.65 -2.88
C ARG A 20 8.50 -19.62 -3.04
N PRO A 21 8.43 -18.81 -4.12
CA PRO A 21 7.33 -17.86 -4.31
C PRO A 21 5.98 -18.56 -4.52
N ALA A 22 5.97 -19.70 -5.22
CA ALA A 22 4.74 -20.47 -5.44
C ALA A 22 4.15 -21.01 -4.13
N LEU A 23 4.98 -21.60 -3.26
CA LEU A 23 4.53 -22.12 -1.96
C LEU A 23 3.98 -21.01 -1.05
N ILE A 24 4.64 -19.84 -1.01
CA ILE A 24 4.16 -18.68 -0.24
C ILE A 24 2.83 -18.16 -0.79
N GLY A 25 2.67 -18.17 -2.12
CA GLY A 25 1.40 -17.87 -2.79
C GLY A 25 0.27 -18.78 -2.30
N VAL A 26 0.49 -20.09 -2.30
CA VAL A 26 -0.49 -21.08 -1.82
C VAL A 26 -0.84 -20.85 -0.34
N ILE A 27 0.17 -20.65 0.52
CA ILE A 27 -0.06 -20.37 1.95
C ILE A 27 -0.91 -19.11 2.13
N SER A 28 -0.63 -18.06 1.34
CA SER A 28 -1.37 -16.81 1.43
C SER A 28 -2.84 -16.99 1.02
N VAL A 29 -3.11 -17.77 -0.03
CA VAL A 29 -4.48 -18.11 -0.45
C VAL A 29 -5.20 -18.95 0.61
N ALA A 30 -4.51 -19.88 1.27
CA ALA A 30 -5.08 -20.62 2.38
C ALA A 30 -5.48 -19.68 3.55
N VAL A 31 -4.60 -18.72 3.90
CA VAL A 31 -4.91 -17.71 4.92
C VAL A 31 -6.10 -16.85 4.52
N TYR A 32 -6.17 -16.41 3.25
CA TYR A 32 -7.33 -15.69 2.71
C TYR A 32 -8.62 -16.47 2.97
N MET A 33 -8.64 -17.76 2.63
CA MET A 33 -9.82 -18.60 2.76
C MET A 33 -10.25 -18.75 4.23
N VAL A 34 -9.30 -18.96 5.14
CA VAL A 34 -9.57 -19.04 6.59
C VAL A 34 -10.16 -17.72 7.11
N VAL A 35 -9.54 -16.58 6.79
CA VAL A 35 -10.01 -15.26 7.25
C VAL A 35 -11.37 -14.93 6.67
N ALA A 36 -11.60 -15.21 5.38
CA ALA A 36 -12.88 -14.97 4.73
C ALA A 36 -14.00 -15.79 5.39
N LEU A 37 -13.77 -17.08 5.68
CA LEU A 37 -14.75 -17.94 6.34
C LEU A 37 -15.06 -17.50 7.78
N LEU A 38 -14.05 -17.04 8.52
CA LEU A 38 -14.24 -16.54 9.89
C LEU A 38 -15.05 -15.22 9.93
N LEU A 39 -14.90 -14.36 8.92
CA LEU A 39 -15.55 -13.04 8.88
C LEU A 39 -16.84 -13.01 8.05
N VAL A 40 -17.22 -14.09 7.37
CA VAL A 40 -18.36 -14.12 6.43
C VAL A 40 -19.69 -13.74 7.08
N GLY A 41 -19.85 -14.04 8.37
CA GLY A 41 -21.01 -13.66 9.16
C GLY A 41 -21.05 -12.16 9.52
N PRO A 42 -20.11 -11.66 10.34
CA PRO A 42 -20.19 -10.32 10.91
C PRO A 42 -20.02 -9.17 9.90
N LEU A 43 -19.42 -9.40 8.73
CA LEU A 43 -18.91 -8.32 7.88
C LEU A 43 -19.47 -8.28 6.43
N SER A 44 -20.47 -9.09 6.07
CA SER A 44 -21.05 -9.10 4.70
C SER A 44 -19.96 -9.02 3.61
N TYR A 45 -20.00 -8.06 2.68
CA TYR A 45 -18.97 -7.89 1.64
C TYR A 45 -17.60 -7.40 2.15
N LEU A 46 -17.55 -6.74 3.31
CA LEU A 46 -16.31 -6.22 3.90
C LEU A 46 -15.37 -7.37 4.33
N CYS A 47 -15.91 -8.57 4.59
CA CYS A 47 -15.09 -9.72 4.94
C CYS A 47 -14.06 -10.06 3.86
N LEU A 48 -14.44 -9.92 2.58
CA LEU A 48 -13.58 -10.21 1.44
C LEU A 48 -12.46 -9.17 1.32
N MET A 49 -12.77 -7.89 1.57
CA MET A 49 -11.80 -6.80 1.53
C MET A 49 -10.76 -6.95 2.66
N VAL A 50 -11.20 -7.32 3.86
CA VAL A 50 -10.32 -7.60 4.99
C VAL A 50 -9.46 -8.83 4.72
N ALA A 51 -10.07 -9.92 4.25
CA ALA A 51 -9.35 -11.15 3.92
C ALA A 51 -8.28 -10.91 2.84
N ASP A 52 -8.60 -10.15 1.79
CA ASP A 52 -7.65 -9.83 0.72
C ASP A 52 -6.48 -8.97 1.20
N THR A 53 -6.77 -7.99 2.07
CA THR A 53 -5.73 -7.18 2.71
C THR A 53 -4.79 -8.04 3.56
N VAL A 54 -5.35 -8.94 4.37
CA VAL A 54 -4.56 -9.87 5.21
C VAL A 54 -3.70 -10.79 4.34
N LYS A 55 -4.27 -11.36 3.27
CA LYS A 55 -3.54 -12.18 2.29
C LYS A 55 -2.32 -11.45 1.76
N HIS A 56 -2.48 -10.21 1.31
CA HIS A 56 -1.40 -9.42 0.75
C HIS A 56 -0.32 -9.06 1.78
N ILE A 57 -0.71 -8.77 3.03
CA ILE A 57 0.25 -8.54 4.14
C ILE A 57 1.05 -9.82 4.40
N VAL A 58 0.39 -10.96 4.57
CA VAL A 58 1.04 -12.25 4.84
C VAL A 58 2.00 -12.62 3.72
N HIS A 59 1.56 -12.52 2.47
CA HIS A 59 2.40 -12.81 1.31
C HIS A 59 3.66 -11.93 1.31
N THR A 60 3.48 -10.60 1.47
CA THR A 60 4.59 -9.63 1.46
C THR A 60 5.58 -9.93 2.57
N VAL A 61 5.11 -10.20 3.79
CA VAL A 61 5.96 -10.49 4.96
C VAL A 61 6.74 -11.78 4.76
N LEU A 62 6.08 -12.85 4.30
CA LEU A 62 6.72 -14.13 4.03
C LEU A 62 7.77 -14.01 2.93
N MET A 63 7.47 -13.29 1.85
CA MET A 63 8.42 -13.03 0.77
C MET A 63 9.64 -12.23 1.25
N ILE A 64 9.43 -11.14 2.02
CA ILE A 64 10.53 -10.36 2.61
C ILE A 64 11.40 -11.25 3.50
N TRP A 65 10.79 -12.16 4.27
CA TRP A 65 11.54 -13.07 5.14
C TRP A 65 12.36 -14.10 4.34
N VAL A 66 11.78 -14.73 3.32
CA VAL A 66 12.48 -15.71 2.47
C VAL A 66 13.61 -15.06 1.67
N LEU A 67 13.35 -13.93 1.00
CA LEU A 67 14.36 -13.21 0.25
C LEU A 67 15.42 -12.57 1.16
N GLY A 68 15.03 -12.10 2.35
CA GLY A 68 15.94 -11.54 3.33
C GLY A 68 16.91 -12.58 3.89
N ARG A 69 16.44 -13.80 4.15
CA ARG A 69 17.30 -14.92 4.55
C ARG A 69 18.24 -15.35 3.44
N ALA A 70 17.77 -15.39 2.19
CA ALA A 70 18.57 -15.81 1.03
C ALA A 70 19.68 -14.81 0.64
N GLN A 71 19.57 -13.54 1.05
CA GLN A 71 20.48 -12.46 0.64
C GLN A 71 21.38 -11.93 1.76
N GLY A 72 21.41 -12.57 2.94
CA GLY A 72 22.22 -12.10 4.08
C GLY A 72 21.61 -10.91 4.84
N GLY A 73 20.32 -10.63 4.63
CA GLY A 73 19.54 -9.60 5.32
C GLY A 73 19.28 -8.35 4.47
N LEU A 74 18.19 -7.63 4.80
CA LEU A 74 17.88 -6.31 4.21
C LEU A 74 18.49 -5.15 5.02
N ARG A 75 19.31 -5.46 6.04
CA ARG A 75 19.97 -4.46 6.90
C ARG A 75 20.99 -3.68 6.06
N GLY A 76 20.78 -2.37 5.94
CA GLY A 76 21.67 -1.45 5.19
C GLY A 76 20.99 -0.71 4.04
N TYR A 77 19.87 -1.22 3.51
CA TYR A 77 19.14 -0.60 2.39
C TYR A 77 18.19 0.53 2.79
N GLY A 78 18.18 0.98 4.05
CA GLY A 78 17.35 2.11 4.50
C GLY A 78 15.84 1.86 4.48
N ILE A 79 15.41 0.60 4.39
CA ILE A 79 14.00 0.22 4.26
C ILE A 79 13.17 0.60 5.48
N GLY A 80 13.71 0.42 6.70
CA GLY A 80 13.02 0.81 7.94
C GLY A 80 12.67 2.30 7.98
N PRO A 81 13.67 3.20 7.82
CA PRO A 81 13.41 4.64 7.71
C PRO A 81 12.44 5.02 6.58
N ALA A 82 12.53 4.36 5.41
CA ALA A 82 11.63 4.60 4.30
C ALA A 82 10.19 4.19 4.62
N LEU A 83 9.99 3.02 5.24
CA LEU A 83 8.69 2.55 5.72
C LEU A 83 8.10 3.50 6.76
N GLY A 84 8.89 3.96 7.73
CA GLY A 84 8.45 4.90 8.75
C GLY A 84 7.98 6.23 8.15
N LYS A 85 8.76 6.80 7.22
CA LYS A 85 8.37 8.02 6.49
C LYS A 85 7.11 7.79 5.64
N ALA A 86 6.98 6.64 4.98
CA ALA A 86 5.82 6.31 4.15
C ALA A 86 4.54 6.18 5.00
N LEU A 87 4.65 5.51 6.15
CA LEU A 87 3.55 5.39 7.11
C LEU A 87 3.13 6.76 7.64
N ALA A 88 4.09 7.59 8.08
CA ALA A 88 3.80 8.95 8.53
C ALA A 88 3.11 9.78 7.45
N ALA A 89 3.61 9.76 6.21
CA ALA A 89 2.99 10.45 5.08
C ALA A 89 1.56 9.97 4.80
N SER A 90 1.33 8.66 4.84
CA SER A 90 0.00 8.08 4.64
C SER A 90 -0.99 8.43 5.75
N LEU A 91 -0.54 8.52 7.00
CA LEU A 91 -1.38 8.93 8.13
C LEU A 91 -1.79 10.40 8.01
N VAL A 92 -0.84 11.28 7.68
CA VAL A 92 -1.13 12.71 7.44
C VAL A 92 -2.10 12.88 6.28
N MET A 93 -1.87 12.17 5.17
CA MET A 93 -2.77 12.15 4.02
C MET A 93 -4.18 11.71 4.42
N GLY A 94 -4.30 10.59 5.14
CA GLY A 94 -5.58 10.04 5.57
C GLY A 94 -6.34 10.98 6.51
N ALA A 95 -5.64 11.59 7.47
CA ALA A 95 -6.23 12.56 8.38
C ALA A 95 -6.79 13.78 7.64
N VAL A 96 -6.00 14.37 6.72
CA VAL A 96 -6.48 15.55 5.98
C VAL A 96 -7.64 15.20 5.05
N ALA A 97 -7.57 14.06 4.35
CA ALA A 97 -8.68 13.62 3.51
C ALA A 97 -9.96 13.40 4.31
N TYR A 98 -9.85 12.87 5.54
CA TYR A 98 -11.00 12.68 6.44
C TYR A 98 -11.61 14.01 6.88
N PHE A 99 -10.80 14.96 7.36
CA PHE A 99 -11.30 16.28 7.75
C PHE A 99 -11.90 17.05 6.57
N LEU A 100 -11.30 16.93 5.38
CA LEU A 100 -11.86 17.54 4.18
C LEU A 100 -13.21 16.94 3.83
N TRP A 101 -13.34 15.61 3.90
CA TRP A 101 -14.60 14.93 3.66
C TRP A 101 -15.69 15.37 4.64
N GLU A 102 -15.38 15.44 5.94
CA GLU A 102 -16.31 15.89 6.98
C GLU A 102 -16.78 17.34 6.75
N LEU A 103 -15.86 18.22 6.35
CA LEU A 103 -16.19 19.59 5.96
C LEU A 103 -17.04 19.61 4.68
N LEU A 104 -16.76 18.79 3.67
CA LEU A 104 -17.58 18.80 2.44
C LEU A 104 -18.99 18.26 2.66
N VAL A 105 -19.16 17.23 3.49
CA VAL A 105 -20.48 16.64 3.79
C VAL A 105 -21.43 17.65 4.43
N SER A 106 -20.92 18.55 5.27
CA SER A 106 -21.73 19.57 5.94
C SER A 106 -22.17 20.71 5.02
N TRP A 107 -21.49 20.92 3.89
CA TRP A 107 -21.76 22.04 2.97
C TRP A 107 -22.48 21.62 1.68
N LEU A 108 -22.50 20.33 1.34
CA LEU A 108 -23.02 19.86 0.05
C LEU A 108 -24.41 19.19 0.17
N PRO A 109 -25.42 19.64 -0.61
CA PRO A 109 -26.73 19.00 -0.61
C PRO A 109 -26.67 17.54 -1.08
N ALA A 110 -27.24 16.65 -0.28
CA ALA A 110 -27.36 15.22 -0.60
C ALA A 110 -28.47 15.01 -1.64
N GLY A 111 -28.12 14.99 -2.93
CA GLY A 111 -29.13 14.71 -3.97
C GLY A 111 -28.62 14.62 -5.40
N LEU A 112 -27.59 15.40 -5.77
CA LEU A 112 -27.09 15.43 -7.14
C LEU A 112 -25.89 14.49 -7.36
N LEU A 113 -25.79 13.90 -8.54
CA LEU A 113 -24.61 13.13 -8.96
C LEU A 113 -23.33 13.97 -8.89
N TRP A 114 -23.42 15.25 -9.25
CA TRP A 114 -22.31 16.21 -9.15
C TRP A 114 -21.84 16.44 -7.72
N SER A 115 -22.75 16.45 -6.73
CA SER A 115 -22.34 16.61 -5.33
C SER A 115 -21.59 15.37 -4.85
N LYS A 116 -22.00 14.16 -5.25
CA LYS A 116 -21.25 12.92 -4.95
C LYS A 116 -19.86 12.89 -5.60
N LEU A 117 -19.74 13.35 -6.86
CA LEU A 117 -18.46 13.41 -7.55
C LEU A 117 -17.49 14.39 -6.87
N LEU A 118 -17.98 15.56 -6.44
CA LEU A 118 -17.17 16.54 -5.72
C LEU A 118 -16.79 16.04 -4.32
N LEU A 119 -17.71 15.36 -3.63
CA LEU A 119 -17.50 14.80 -2.30
C LEU A 119 -16.38 13.76 -2.26
N VAL A 120 -16.18 13.02 -3.35
CA VAL A 120 -15.10 12.02 -3.47
C VAL A 120 -13.87 12.61 -4.14
N GLY A 121 -14.07 13.40 -5.19
CA GLY A 121 -13.01 13.95 -6.02
C GLY A 121 -12.13 14.97 -5.28
N LEU A 122 -12.72 15.88 -4.51
CA LEU A 122 -11.96 16.91 -3.80
C LEU A 122 -11.09 16.35 -2.68
N PRO A 123 -11.61 15.51 -1.75
CA PRO A 123 -10.77 14.86 -0.76
C PRO A 123 -9.73 13.92 -1.37
N GLY A 124 -10.07 13.23 -2.46
CA GLY A 124 -9.13 12.37 -3.20
C GLY A 124 -7.96 13.15 -3.80
N LEU A 125 -8.25 14.26 -4.49
CA LEU A 125 -7.21 15.13 -5.07
C LEU A 125 -6.37 15.81 -3.99
N ALA A 126 -7.00 16.29 -2.91
CA ALA A 126 -6.29 16.88 -1.79
C ALA A 126 -5.34 15.86 -1.13
N GLY A 127 -5.84 14.64 -0.88
CA GLY A 127 -5.01 13.53 -0.39
C GLY A 127 -3.82 13.25 -1.30
N LEU A 128 -4.04 13.19 -2.61
CA LEU A 128 -2.95 13.01 -3.59
C LEU A 128 -1.89 14.12 -3.49
N LEU A 129 -2.32 15.38 -3.45
CA LEU A 129 -1.41 16.54 -3.35
C LEU A 129 -0.62 16.52 -2.04
N ILE A 130 -1.26 16.16 -0.94
CA ILE A 130 -0.62 16.08 0.38
C ILE A 130 0.37 14.95 0.45
N TYR A 131 0.04 13.79 -0.12
CA TYR A 131 0.97 12.67 -0.20
C TYR A 131 2.20 13.04 -1.03
N LEU A 132 2.00 13.67 -2.19
CA LEU A 132 3.11 14.16 -3.02
C LEU A 132 3.96 15.17 -2.26
N ALA A 133 3.34 16.17 -1.62
CA ALA A 133 4.03 17.16 -0.81
C ALA A 133 4.83 16.50 0.33
N ALA A 134 4.24 15.54 1.05
CA ALA A 134 4.90 14.80 2.12
C ALA A 134 6.09 13.98 1.60
N VAL A 135 5.99 13.35 0.43
CA VAL A 135 7.09 12.62 -0.21
C VAL A 135 8.25 13.55 -0.55
N PHE A 136 7.98 14.75 -1.08
CA PHE A 136 9.01 15.76 -1.36
C PHE A 136 9.62 16.35 -0.08
N LEU A 137 8.81 16.59 0.95
CA LEU A 137 9.25 17.19 2.21
C LEU A 137 10.06 16.22 3.08
N LEU A 138 9.72 14.93 3.05
CA LEU A 138 10.37 13.90 3.85
C LEU A 138 11.73 13.44 3.29
N ASP A 139 12.20 14.03 2.18
CA ASP A 139 13.48 13.71 1.52
C ASP A 139 13.70 12.19 1.47
N MET A 140 12.70 11.47 0.96
CA MET A 140 12.87 10.07 0.60
C MET A 140 13.91 10.05 -0.52
N LYS A 141 15.13 9.62 -0.19
CA LYS A 141 16.32 9.62 -1.05
C LYS A 141 16.06 9.11 -2.48
N ASP A 142 15.04 8.29 -2.69
CA ASP A 142 14.61 7.76 -3.98
C ASP A 142 13.97 8.79 -4.91
N ALA A 143 13.19 9.75 -4.39
CA ALA A 143 12.55 10.80 -5.22
C ALA A 143 13.60 11.76 -5.83
N HIS A 144 14.67 12.02 -5.08
CA HIS A 144 15.78 12.84 -5.54
C HIS A 144 16.69 12.13 -6.55
N ALA A 145 16.75 10.79 -6.54
CA ALA A 145 17.44 10.01 -7.56
C ALA A 145 16.71 10.08 -8.91
N LEU A 146 15.39 9.99 -8.90
CA LEU A 146 14.52 10.18 -10.07
C LEU A 146 14.65 11.60 -10.63
N ARG A 147 14.57 12.63 -9.77
CA ARG A 147 14.77 14.03 -10.19
C ARG A 147 16.17 14.28 -10.76
N ARG A 148 17.21 13.65 -10.22
CA ARG A 148 18.59 13.75 -10.74
C ARG A 148 18.80 13.02 -12.07
N GLN A 149 18.10 11.94 -12.34
CA GLN A 149 18.15 11.26 -13.64
C GLN A 149 17.36 12.01 -14.72
N PHE A 150 16.24 12.63 -14.35
CA PHE A 150 15.44 13.44 -15.28
C PHE A 150 16.11 14.78 -15.63
N LEU A 151 16.83 15.40 -14.69
CA LEU A 151 17.60 16.65 -14.93
C LEU A 151 18.98 16.42 -15.57
N ARG A 152 19.34 15.16 -15.87
CA ARG A 152 20.59 14.79 -16.56
C ARG A 152 20.37 14.42 -18.04
N ARG A 153 19.16 14.60 -18.56
CA ARG A 153 18.86 14.62 -19.99
C ARG A 153 18.59 16.04 -20.42
#